data_AF-A0AAU0LL95-F1
#
_entry.id   AF-A0AAU0LL95-F1
#
_cell.length_a   1.000
_cell.length_b   1.000
_cell.length_c   1.000
_cell.angle_alpha   90.00
_cell.angle_beta   90.00
_cell.angle_gamma   90.00
#
_symmetry.space_group_name_H-M   'P 1'
#
loop_
_entity.id
_entity.type
_entity.pdbx_description
1 polymer ?
#
loop_
_entity_poly.entity_id
_entity_poly.type
_entity_poly.pdbx_seq_one_letter_code
_entity_poly.pdbx_strand_id
1 'polypeptide(L)'
;MSQTASIWLVILAALVAANLPFFNPRWLQLGPLRTQRKPLALCLLEMVLLYFIVGGVALLLERRVGQIAPQGWEFYAITGALFLTLAFPGFVYRFLIHRRG
;
A
#
# COMPACT_ATOMS: atom_id res chain seq x y z
N MET A 1 18.86 -1.61 -14.57
CA MET A 1 18.20 -0.56 -13.77
C MET A 1 19.15 -0.17 -12.66
N SER A 2 19.41 1.13 -12.44
CA SER A 2 20.20 1.53 -11.27
C SER A 2 19.44 1.14 -10.00
N GLN A 3 20.17 0.74 -8.95
CA GLN A 3 19.58 0.38 -7.65
C GLN A 3 18.67 1.50 -7.14
N THR A 4 19.10 2.75 -7.31
CA THR A 4 18.34 3.96 -6.99
C THR A 4 16.99 4.03 -7.71
N ALA A 5 16.93 3.71 -9.01
CA ALA A 5 15.68 3.72 -9.76
C ALA A 5 14.70 2.66 -9.25
N SER A 6 15.19 1.48 -8.86
CA SER A 6 14.35 0.40 -8.30
C SER A 6 13.76 0.80 -6.95
N ILE A 7 14.54 1.48 -6.11
CA ILE A 7 14.08 2.00 -4.80
C ILE A 7 12.97 3.04 -5.00
N TRP A 8 13.18 4.03 -5.88
CA TRP A 8 12.16 5.05 -6.16
C TRP A 8 10.88 4.46 -6.75
N LEU A 9 11.00 3.44 -7.61
CA LEU A 9 9.84 2.73 -8.17
C LEU A 9 9.03 2.06 -7.06
N VAL A 10 9.69 1.35 -6.13
CA VAL A 10 9.01 0.72 -4.99
C VAL A 10 8.36 1.75 -4.08
N ILE A 11 9.02 2.88 -3.81
CA ILE A 11 8.47 3.96 -2.97
C ILE A 11 7.22 4.57 -3.62
N LEU A 12 7.27 4.89 -4.92
CA LEU A 12 6.12 5.42 -5.65
C LEU A 12 4.99 4.40 -5.72
N ALA A 13 5.31 3.13 -5.96
CA ALA A 13 4.34 2.05 -5.94
C ALA A 13 3.69 1.90 -4.56
N ALA A 14 4.47 1.98 -3.47
CA ALA A 14 3.97 1.93 -2.11
C ALA A 14 3.04 3.11 -1.81
N LEU A 15 3.41 4.33 -2.22
CA LEU A 15 2.59 5.53 -2.05
C LEU A 15 1.23 5.38 -2.76
N VAL A 16 1.23 4.93 -4.01
CA VAL A 16 0.00 4.74 -4.80
C VAL A 16 -0.84 3.60 -4.21
N ALA A 17 -0.21 2.46 -3.89
CA ALA A 17 -0.88 1.29 -3.34
C ALA A 17 -1.48 1.55 -1.95
N ALA A 18 -0.79 2.29 -1.08
CA ALA A 18 -1.28 2.63 0.25
C ALA A 18 -2.57 3.48 0.20
N ASN A 19 -2.72 4.31 -0.83
CA ASN A 19 -3.84 5.23 -0.98
C ASN A 19 -5.01 4.66 -1.81
N LEU A 20 -4.73 3.72 -2.71
CA LEU A 20 -5.72 3.10 -3.61
C LEU A 20 -7.00 2.56 -2.93
N PRO A 21 -6.93 1.87 -1.76
CA PRO A 21 -8.12 1.37 -1.05
C PRO A 21 -9.13 2.45 -0.69
N PHE A 22 -8.66 3.70 -0.53
CA PHE A 22 -9.46 4.83 -0.06
C PHE A 22 -10.13 5.59 -1.19
N PHE A 23 -9.50 5.68 -2.36
CA PHE A 23 -10.04 6.39 -3.53
C PHE A 23 -10.99 5.54 -4.36
N ASN A 24 -10.85 4.21 -4.37
CA ASN A 24 -11.67 3.35 -5.21
C ASN A 24 -12.82 2.69 -4.43
N PRO A 25 -14.10 2.90 -4.81
CA PRO A 25 -15.23 2.20 -4.21
C PRO A 25 -15.30 0.71 -4.60
N ARG A 26 -14.50 0.27 -5.58
CA ARG A 26 -14.44 -1.13 -6.02
C ARG A 26 -13.71 -2.01 -4.99
N TRP A 27 -14.12 -3.28 -4.91
CA TRP A 27 -13.46 -4.31 -4.12
C TRP A 27 -12.13 -4.67 -4.80
N LEU A 28 -10.99 -4.49 -4.13
CA LEU A 28 -9.67 -4.88 -4.64
C LEU A 28 -9.37 -4.34 -6.06
N GLN A 29 -9.99 -3.21 -6.45
CA GLN A 29 -9.98 -2.63 -7.80
C GLN A 29 -10.61 -3.49 -8.93
N LEU A 30 -11.01 -4.73 -8.65
CA LEU A 30 -11.46 -5.72 -9.65
C LEU A 30 -12.92 -6.18 -9.44
N GLY A 31 -13.52 -5.94 -8.28
CA GLY A 31 -14.87 -6.36 -7.94
C GLY A 31 -15.99 -5.37 -8.32
N PRO A 32 -17.26 -5.81 -8.31
CA PRO A 32 -18.41 -4.97 -8.64
C PRO A 32 -18.50 -3.74 -7.74
N LEU A 33 -18.97 -2.63 -8.32
CA LEU A 33 -19.23 -1.37 -7.62
C LEU A 33 -20.23 -1.63 -6.47
N ARG A 34 -19.74 -1.68 -5.23
CA ARG A 34 -20.63 -1.62 -4.06
C ARG A 34 -20.94 -0.15 -3.79
N THR A 35 -22.18 0.24 -4.12
CA THR A 35 -22.79 1.54 -3.80
C THR A 35 -22.93 1.77 -2.29
N GLN A 36 -22.80 0.72 -1.47
CA GLN A 36 -22.86 0.78 -0.01
C GLN A 36 -21.51 1.22 0.61
N ARG A 37 -21.57 2.01 1.69
CA ARG A 37 -20.41 2.52 2.46
C ARG A 37 -19.41 1.39 2.74
N LYS A 38 -18.29 1.35 2.01
CA LYS A 38 -17.26 0.32 2.20
C LYS A 38 -16.62 0.47 3.60
N PRO A 39 -16.66 -0.58 4.43
CA PRO A 39 -16.27 -0.49 5.84
C PRO A 39 -14.77 -0.29 5.99
N LEU A 40 -14.38 0.38 7.09
CA LEU A 40 -12.99 0.63 7.46
C LEU A 40 -12.17 -0.67 7.50
N ALA A 41 -12.73 -1.72 8.11
CA ALA A 41 -12.08 -3.02 8.22
C ALA A 41 -11.70 -3.61 6.84
N LEU A 42 -12.51 -3.37 5.82
CA LEU A 42 -12.24 -3.85 4.47
C LEU A 42 -11.16 -3.00 3.76
N CYS A 43 -11.11 -1.69 4.02
CA CYS A 43 -10.02 -0.85 3.54
C CYS A 43 -8.69 -1.27 4.17
N LEU A 44 -8.69 -1.59 5.48
CA LEU A 44 -7.52 -2.11 6.18
C LEU A 44 -7.08 -3.46 5.62
N LEU A 45 -8.02 -4.37 5.34
CA LEU A 45 -7.71 -5.67 4.74
C LEU A 45 -7.04 -5.50 3.35
N GLU A 46 -7.62 -4.66 2.49
CA GLU A 46 -7.03 -4.37 1.17
C GLU A 46 -5.65 -3.72 1.29
N MET A 47 -5.47 -2.81 2.26
CA MET A 47 -4.19 -2.16 2.51
C MET A 47 -3.12 -3.16 2.96
N VAL A 48 -3.47 -4.11 3.82
CA VAL A 48 -2.58 -5.22 4.22
C VAL A 48 -2.21 -6.09 3.01
N LEU A 49 -3.18 -6.42 2.16
CA LEU A 49 -2.90 -7.18 0.92
C LEU A 49 -1.97 -6.42 -0.02
N LEU A 50 -2.21 -5.13 -0.23
CA LEU A 50 -1.38 -4.27 -1.07
C LEU A 50 0.02 -4.09 -0.51
N TYR A 51 0.18 -4.02 0.81
CA TYR A 51 1.48 -4.03 1.47
C TYR A 51 2.26 -5.30 1.13
N PHE A 52 1.65 -6.48 1.24
CA PHE A 52 2.32 -7.74 0.86
C PHE A 52 2.64 -7.82 -0.63
N ILE A 53 1.77 -7.30 -1.50
CA ILE A 53 2.03 -7.25 -2.95
C ILE A 53 3.24 -6.36 -3.26
N VAL A 54 3.26 -5.13 -2.73
CA VAL A 54 4.36 -4.19 -2.94
C VAL A 54 5.66 -4.71 -2.33
N GLY A 55 5.60 -5.27 -1.12
CA GLY A 55 6.74 -5.91 -0.47
C GLY A 55 7.28 -7.11 -1.27
N GLY A 56 6.40 -7.93 -1.84
CA GLY A 56 6.77 -9.03 -2.72
C GLY A 56 7.46 -8.57 -4.01
N VAL A 57 6.97 -7.48 -4.63
CA VAL A 57 7.61 -6.87 -5.80
C VAL A 57 8.97 -6.28 -5.44
N ALA A 58 9.09 -5.62 -4.28
CA ALA A 58 10.35 -5.09 -3.78
C ALA A 58 11.39 -6.21 -3.56
N LEU A 59 10.99 -7.31 -2.93
CA LEU A 59 11.86 -8.48 -2.72
C LEU A 59 12.29 -9.11 -4.05
N LEU A 60 11.39 -9.19 -5.03
CA LEU A 60 11.70 -9.72 -6.35
C LEU A 60 12.71 -8.83 -7.10
N LEU A 61 12.58 -7.50 -6.98
CA LEU A 61 13.55 -6.54 -7.51
C LEU A 61 14.90 -6.64 -6.79
N GLU A 62 14.89 -6.79 -5.48
CA GLU A 62 16.10 -6.94 -4.66
C GLU A 62 16.88 -8.21 -5.03
N ARG A 63 16.19 -9.34 -5.26
CA ARG A 63 16.79 -10.57 -5.80
C ARG A 63 17.45 -10.41 -7.17
N ARG A 64 16.97 -9.47 -7.99
CA ARG A 64 17.53 -9.20 -9.32
C ARG A 64 18.79 -8.34 -9.25
N VAL A 65 18.98 -7.58 -8.17
CA VAL A 65 20.09 -6.63 -8.00
C VAL A 65 21.26 -7.24 -7.21
N GLY A 66 21.02 -8.24 -6.35
CA GLY A 66 22.11 -8.94 -5.65
C GLY A 66 21.64 -9.89 -4.55
N GLN A 67 22.50 -10.10 -3.55
CA GLN A 67 22.19 -10.87 -2.33
C GLN A 67 21.19 -10.08 -1.46
N ILE A 68 20.10 -10.72 -1.07
CA ILE A 68 19.14 -10.16 -0.11
C ILE A 68 19.80 -10.19 1.26
N ALA A 69 19.91 -9.04 1.92
CA ALA A 69 20.34 -8.98 3.31
C ALA A 69 19.30 -9.66 4.22
N PRO A 70 19.71 -10.31 5.32
CA PRO A 70 18.75 -10.90 6.26
C PRO A 70 17.82 -9.82 6.83
N GLN A 71 16.54 -9.88 6.45
CA GLN A 71 15.49 -8.97 6.94
C GLN A 71 14.95 -9.50 8.28
N GLY A 72 15.16 -8.76 9.36
CA GLY A 72 14.59 -9.04 10.68
C GLY A 72 13.11 -8.66 10.77
N TRP A 73 12.48 -8.98 11.90
CA TRP A 73 11.08 -8.59 12.15
C TRP A 73 10.91 -7.06 12.20
N GLU A 74 11.97 -6.34 12.61
CA GLU A 74 12.05 -4.89 12.67
C GLU A 74 11.84 -4.26 11.29
N PHE A 75 12.38 -4.89 10.24
CA PHE A 75 12.21 -4.42 8.87
C PHE A 75 10.73 -4.40 8.47
N TYR A 76 9.99 -5.47 8.78
CA TYR A 76 8.57 -5.56 8.50
C TYR A 76 7.73 -4.60 9.37
N ALA A 77 8.15 -4.37 10.62
CA ALA A 77 7.49 -3.41 11.50
C ALA A 77 7.64 -1.98 10.98
N ILE A 78 8.86 -1.57 10.59
CA ILE A 78 9.17 -0.23 10.09
C ILE A 78 8.48 0.00 8.73
N THR A 79 8.57 -0.95 7.80
CA THR A 79 7.94 -0.82 6.47
C THR A 79 6.41 -0.83 6.57
N GLY A 80 5.83 -1.62 7.49
CA GLY A 80 4.40 -1.58 7.78
C GLY A 80 3.95 -0.23 8.37
N ALA A 81 4.71 0.32 9.32
CA ALA A 81 4.45 1.65 9.87
C ALA A 81 4.56 2.75 8.81
N LEU A 82 5.57 2.68 7.94
CA LEU A 82 5.72 3.59 6.80
C LEU A 82 4.51 3.51 5.86
N PHE A 83 4.06 2.30 5.52
CA PHE A 83 2.90 2.10 4.65
C PHE A 83 1.61 2.70 5.25
N LEU A 84 1.42 2.53 6.56
CA LEU A 84 0.33 3.17 7.31
C LEU A 84 0.41 4.70 7.26
N THR A 85 1.60 5.29 7.42
CA THR A 85 1.80 6.74 7.28
C THR A 85 1.45 7.22 5.88
N LEU A 86 1.86 6.49 4.84
CA LEU A 86 1.56 6.83 3.45
C LEU A 86 0.07 6.71 3.11
N ALA A 87 -0.68 5.85 3.81
CA ALA A 87 -2.12 5.68 3.64
C ALA A 87 -2.97 6.82 4.26
N PHE A 88 -2.37 7.64 5.14
CA PHE A 88 -3.06 8.70 5.85
C PHE A 88 -3.83 9.70 4.96
N PRO A 89 -3.29 10.26 3.87
CA PRO A 89 -4.02 11.19 3.02
C PRO A 89 -5.30 10.58 2.41
N GLY A 90 -5.25 9.33 1.95
CA GLY A 90 -6.42 8.59 1.48
C GLY A 90 -7.47 8.40 2.58
N PHE A 91 -7.03 8.05 3.79
CA PHE A 91 -7.91 7.94 4.96
C PHE A 91 -8.63 9.26 5.26
N VAL A 92 -7.89 10.38 5.31
CA VAL A 92 -8.46 11.70 5.60
C VAL A 92 -9.48 12.11 4.52
N TYR A 93 -9.11 11.96 3.24
CA TYR A 93 -10.00 12.32 2.14
C TYR A 93 -11.35 11.59 2.21
N ARG A 94 -11.31 10.28 2.47
CA ARG A 94 -12.50 9.44 2.49
C ARG A 94 -13.35 9.61 3.75
N PHE A 95 -12.72 9.67 4.93
CA PHE A 95 -13.44 9.59 6.21
C PHE A 95 -13.70 10.95 6.86
N LEU A 96 -12.85 11.95 6.63
CA LEU A 96 -12.97 13.27 7.24
C LEU A 96 -13.61 14.29 6.29
N ILE A 97 -13.20 14.34 5.02
CA ILE A 97 -13.73 15.32 4.05
C ILE A 97 -15.11 14.89 3.52
N HIS A 98 -15.27 13.63 3.11
CA HIS A 98 -16.53 13.15 2.51
C HIS A 98 -17.70 12.95 3.50
N ARG A 99 -17.50 13.18 4.81
CA ARG A 99 -18.59 13.18 5.82
C ARG A 99 -19.22 14.55 6.04
N ARG A 100 -18.65 15.62 5.49
CA ARG A 100 -19.17 16.99 5.60
C ARG A 100 -19.91 17.49 4.35
N GLY A 101 -20.14 16.62 3.36
CA GLY A 101 -20.95 16.90 2.16
C GLY A 101 -22.32 16.26 2.27
#